data_AF-A0A2M8BWL5-F1
#
_entry.id   AF-A0A2M8BWL5-F1
#
_cell.length_a   1.000
_cell.length_b   1.000
_cell.length_c   1.000
_cell.angle_alpha   90.00
_cell.angle_beta   90.00
_cell.angle_gamma   90.00
#
_symmetry.space_group_name_H-M   'P 1'
#
loop_
_entity.id
_entity.type
_entity.pdbx_description
1 polymer ?
#
loop_
_entity_poly.entity_id
_entity_poly.type
_entity_poly.pdbx_seq_one_letter_code
_entity_poly.pdbx_strand_id
1 'polypeptide(L)'
;MVTLKERLMVMVEHAKKYEEIFKELENSRNRGLKAGGKFQFFPMRKHLVGYTKGFDGSSGLRKKLVMADSAKDVERLTSEFLKKVVS
;
A
#
# COMPACT_ATOMS: atom_id res chain seq x y z
N MET A 1 -15.97 -9.09 13.30
CA MET A 1 -15.16 -7.88 13.61
C MET A 1 -13.83 -8.05 12.90
N VAL A 2 -13.38 -7.08 12.11
CA VAL A 2 -12.10 -7.20 11.39
C VAL A 2 -10.97 -6.85 12.34
N THR A 3 -10.00 -7.74 12.50
CA THR A 3 -8.83 -7.53 13.35
C THR A 3 -7.86 -6.51 12.73
N LEU A 4 -6.99 -5.92 13.56
CA LEU A 4 -5.93 -5.02 13.08
C LEU A 4 -5.04 -5.72 12.03
N LYS A 5 -4.66 -6.98 12.28
CA LYS A 5 -3.85 -7.78 11.37
C LYS A 5 -4.55 -7.95 10.02
N GLU A 6 -5.81 -8.39 10.01
CA GLU A 6 -6.57 -8.57 8.76
C GLU A 6 -6.69 -7.25 7.99
N ARG A 7 -7.03 -6.15 8.67
CA ARG A 7 -7.13 -4.82 8.04
C ARG A 7 -5.81 -4.40 7.38
N LEU A 8 -4.68 -4.61 8.05
CA LEU A 8 -3.37 -4.27 7.51
C LEU A 8 -2.92 -5.22 6.39
N MET A 9 -3.33 -6.49 6.43
CA MET A 9 -3.08 -7.41 5.31
C MET A 9 -3.91 -7.04 4.07
N VAL A 10 -5.16 -6.59 4.24
CA VAL A 10 -5.97 -6.05 3.12
C VAL A 10 -5.29 -4.83 2.48
N MET A 11 -4.66 -3.97 3.29
CA MET A 11 -3.87 -2.84 2.78
C MET A 11 -2.69 -3.31 1.92
N VAL A 12 -1.98 -4.36 2.35
CA VAL A 12 -0.87 -4.96 1.60
C VAL A 12 -1.35 -5.52 0.27
N GLU A 13 -2.45 -6.27 0.27
CA GLU A 13 -3.01 -6.85 -0.96
C GLU A 13 -3.53 -5.78 -1.93
N HIS A 14 -4.12 -4.70 -1.42
CA HIS A 14 -4.49 -3.56 -2.26
C HIS A 14 -3.27 -2.91 -2.91
N ALA A 15 -2.17 -2.72 -2.17
CA ALA A 15 -0.93 -2.19 -2.72
C ALA A 15 -0.33 -3.10 -3.81
N LYS A 16 -0.33 -4.43 -3.57
CA LYS A 16 0.12 -5.43 -4.57
C LYS A 16 -0.72 -5.35 -5.84
N LYS A 17 -2.05 -5.32 -5.71
CA LYS A 17 -2.94 -5.29 -6.86
C LYS A 17 -2.87 -3.99 -7.65
N TYR A 18 -2.67 -2.86 -6.95
CA TYR A 18 -2.39 -1.58 -7.59
C TYR A 18 -1.11 -1.66 -8.43
N GLU A 19 -0.02 -2.17 -7.86
CA GLU A 19 1.24 -2.27 -8.58
C GLU A 19 1.17 -3.23 -9.78
N GLU A 20 0.50 -4.37 -9.63
CA GLU A 20 0.25 -5.34 -10.70
C GLU A 20 -0.51 -4.70 -11.87
N ILE A 21 -1.70 -4.15 -11.61
CA ILE A 21 -2.58 -3.60 -12.65
C ILE A 21 -1.90 -2.46 -13.40
N PHE A 22 -1.30 -1.50 -12.68
CA PHE A 22 -0.75 -0.31 -13.34
C PHE A 22 0.59 -0.57 -14.03
N LYS A 23 1.39 -1.56 -13.60
CA LYS A 23 2.56 -2.03 -14.37
C LYS A 23 2.15 -2.82 -15.61
N GLU A 24 1.12 -3.65 -15.53
CA GLU A 24 0.56 -4.34 -16.71
C GLU A 24 0.02 -3.36 -17.74
N LEU A 25 -0.64 -2.28 -17.29
CA LEU A 25 -1.09 -1.18 -18.16
C LEU A 25 0.08 -0.42 -18.81
N GLU A 26 1.18 -0.20 -18.08
CA GLU A 26 2.41 0.40 -18.65
C GLU A 26 3.00 -0.48 -19.77
N ASN A 27 2.97 -1.81 -19.60
CA ASN A 27 3.48 -2.77 -20.58
C ASN A 27 2.52 -3.00 -21.77
N SER A 28 1.24 -2.72 -21.60
CA SER A 28 0.22 -2.91 -22.63
C SER A 28 0.21 -1.75 -23.62
N ARG A 29 0.94 -1.89 -24.73
CA ARG A 29 1.11 -0.91 -25.83
C ARG A 29 -0.18 -0.40 -26.51
N ASN A 30 -1.38 -0.74 -26.03
CA ASN A 30 -2.64 -0.41 -26.68
C ASN A 30 -3.78 -0.23 -25.67
N ARG A 31 -4.36 0.97 -25.62
CA ARG A 31 -5.82 1.29 -25.65
C ARG A 31 -6.18 2.46 -24.75
N GLY A 32 -6.45 3.61 -25.38
CA GLY A 32 -7.54 4.54 -25.01
C GLY A 32 -7.44 5.33 -23.70
N LEU A 33 -6.69 4.87 -22.70
CA LEU A 33 -6.32 5.68 -21.55
C LEU A 33 -5.24 6.64 -22.03
N LYS A 34 -5.47 7.95 -21.90
CA LYS A 34 -4.44 9.00 -22.00
C LYS A 34 -3.35 8.88 -20.91
N ALA A 35 -3.05 7.67 -20.46
CA ALA A 35 -2.03 7.33 -19.49
C ALA A 35 -0.69 7.12 -20.20
N GLY A 36 -0.19 8.17 -20.87
CA GLY A 36 1.17 8.18 -21.42
C GLY A 36 2.25 8.39 -20.34
N GLY A 37 2.00 7.97 -19.09
CA GLY A 37 2.87 8.20 -17.95
C GLY A 37 3.45 6.90 -17.42
N LYS A 38 4.73 6.93 -17.00
CA LYS A 38 5.37 5.82 -16.29
C LYS A 38 4.57 5.48 -15.03
N PHE A 39 4.61 4.21 -14.61
CA PHE A 39 4.02 3.80 -13.33
C PHE A 39 4.51 4.69 -12.18
N GLN A 40 3.59 5.09 -11.29
CA GLN A 40 3.88 5.88 -10.09
C GLN A 40 3.15 5.26 -8.90
N PHE A 41 3.86 4.96 -7.82
CA PHE A 41 3.25 4.45 -6.59
C PHE A 41 2.66 5.58 -5.71
N PHE A 42 3.00 6.84 -5.98
CA PHE A 42 2.60 7.99 -5.16
C PHE A 42 1.08 8.08 -4.88
N PRO A 43 0.17 7.85 -5.85
CA PRO A 43 -1.27 7.88 -5.57
C PRO A 43 -1.70 6.83 -4.54
N MET A 44 -1.05 5.66 -4.54
CA MET A 44 -1.37 4.56 -3.61
C MET A 44 -1.17 4.97 -2.15
N ARG A 45 -0.18 5.83 -1.86
CA ARG A 45 0.12 6.32 -0.50
C ARG A 45 -1.09 6.98 0.17
N LYS A 46 -1.94 7.67 -0.59
CA LYS A 46 -3.18 8.28 -0.09
C LYS A 46 -4.15 7.23 0.45
N HIS A 47 -4.25 6.08 -0.22
CA HIS A 47 -5.12 4.98 0.18
C HIS A 47 -4.60 4.27 1.44
N LEU A 48 -3.28 4.08 1.56
CA LEU A 48 -2.64 3.45 2.73
C LEU A 48 -3.02 4.16 4.04
N VAL A 49 -3.07 5.50 4.03
CA VAL A 49 -3.45 6.30 5.20
C VAL A 49 -4.84 5.92 5.75
N GLY A 50 -5.79 5.54 4.88
CA GLY A 50 -7.13 5.13 5.28
C GLY A 50 -7.13 3.90 6.21
N TYR A 51 -6.29 2.92 5.91
CA TYR A 51 -6.16 1.69 6.69
C TYR A 51 -5.50 1.89 8.06
N THR A 52 -4.73 2.97 8.21
CA THR A 52 -3.98 3.26 9.44
C THR A 52 -4.80 3.97 10.52
N LYS A 53 -6.10 4.21 10.34
CA LYS A 53 -6.89 4.98 11.33
C LYS A 53 -7.37 4.12 12.50
N GLY A 54 -7.39 4.71 13.71
CA GLY A 54 -8.11 4.18 14.87
C GLY A 54 -7.43 3.02 15.61
N PHE A 55 -6.11 3.04 15.78
CA PHE A 55 -5.39 2.11 16.66
C PHE A 55 -4.07 2.73 17.17
N ASP A 56 -3.55 2.19 18.26
CA ASP A 56 -2.31 2.66 18.88
C ASP A 56 -1.08 2.40 18.01
N GLY A 57 -0.13 3.33 18.00
CA GLY A 57 1.06 3.27 17.13
C GLY A 57 0.78 3.55 15.65
N SER A 58 -0.47 3.81 15.25
CA SER A 58 -0.86 4.13 13.88
C SER A 58 -0.10 5.32 13.28
N SER A 59 0.18 6.35 14.08
CA SER A 59 0.89 7.55 13.62
C SER A 59 2.31 7.22 13.12
N GLY A 60 3.00 6.31 13.80
CA GLY A 60 4.33 5.84 13.41
C GLY A 60 4.31 5.02 12.12
N LEU A 61 3.36 4.09 12.00
CA LEU A 61 3.16 3.32 10.77
C LEU A 61 2.80 4.24 9.58
N ARG A 62 1.89 5.21 9.80
CA ARG A 62 1.47 6.18 8.79
C ARG A 62 2.63 7.00 8.24
N LYS A 63 3.52 7.52 9.11
CA LYS A 63 4.71 8.29 8.70
C LYS A 63 5.62 7.50 7.76
N LYS A 64 5.72 6.17 7.95
CA LYS A 64 6.51 5.30 7.07
C LYS A 64 5.78 5.00 5.76
N LEU A 65 4.47 4.72 5.81
CA LEU A 65 3.68 4.37 4.62
C LEU A 65 3.55 5.52 3.62
N VAL A 66 3.56 6.78 4.05
CA VAL A 66 3.57 7.94 3.13
C VAL A 66 4.90 8.11 2.38
N MET A 67 5.93 7.37 2.78
CA MET A 67 7.23 7.33 2.11
C MET A 67 7.45 6.03 1.32
N ALA A 68 6.48 5.11 1.29
CA ALA A 68 6.62 3.84 0.57
C ALA A 68 6.63 4.04 -0.95
N ASP A 69 7.51 3.34 -1.65
CA ASP A 69 7.66 3.41 -3.11
C ASP A 69 7.15 2.18 -3.85
N SER A 70 6.74 1.15 -3.12
CA SER A 70 6.31 -0.12 -3.68
C SER A 70 5.38 -0.89 -2.75
N ALA A 71 4.64 -1.87 -3.30
CA ALA A 71 3.88 -2.82 -2.52
C ALA A 71 4.78 -3.63 -1.56
N LYS A 72 6.03 -3.90 -1.97
CA LYS A 72 7.04 -4.59 -1.15
C LYS A 72 7.41 -3.78 0.09
N ASP A 73 7.54 -2.45 -0.03
CA ASP A 73 7.75 -1.58 1.13
C ASP A 73 6.56 -1.62 2.07
N VAL A 74 5.35 -1.56 1.54
CA VAL A 74 4.11 -1.63 2.34
C VAL A 74 4.06 -2.95 3.13
N GLU A 75 4.36 -4.08 2.50
CA GLU A 75 4.41 -5.40 3.13
C GLU A 75 5.46 -5.49 4.24
N ARG A 76 6.68 -5.01 3.96
CA ARG A 76 7.78 -5.00 4.94
C ARG A 76 7.43 -4.13 6.15
N LEU A 77 6.99 -2.88 5.91
CA LEU A 77 6.62 -1.93 6.96
C LEU A 77 5.48 -2.45 7.85
N THR A 78 4.49 -3.08 7.23
CA THR A 78 3.36 -3.70 7.92
C THR A 78 3.81 -4.87 8.77
N SER A 79 4.67 -5.73 8.23
CA SER A 79 5.21 -6.89 8.94
C SER A 79 6.07 -6.48 10.14
N GLU A 80 6.94 -5.48 9.97
CA GLU A 80 7.73 -4.89 11.06
C GLU A 80 6.84 -4.32 12.17
N PHE A 81 5.75 -3.64 11.80
CA PHE A 81 4.80 -3.09 12.76
C PHE A 81 4.08 -4.20 13.53
N LEU A 82 3.52 -5.19 12.83
CA LEU A 82 2.79 -6.29 13.47
C LEU A 82 3.68 -7.12 14.40
N LYS A 83 4.96 -7.34 14.06
CA LYS A 83 5.92 -7.99 14.95
C LYS A 83 6.10 -7.25 16.27
N LYS A 84 6.18 -5.91 16.22
CA LYS A 84 6.35 -5.06 17.40
C LYS A 84 5.10 -4.97 18.29
N VAL A 85 3.91 -5.14 17.70
CA VAL A 85 2.64 -5.09 18.44
C VAL A 85 2.33 -6.43 19.12
N VAL A 86 2.90 -7.53 18.62
CA VAL A 86 2.68 -8.89 19.13
C VAL A 86 3.84 -9.39 20.01
N SER A 87 4.94 -8.64 20.09
CA SER A 87 6.04 -8.87 21.05
C SER A 87 5.74 -8.17 22.38
#